data_AF-K3XP80-F1
#
_entry.id   AF-K3XP80-F1
#
_cell.length_a   1.000
_cell.length_b   1.000
_cell.length_c   1.000
_cell.angle_alpha   90.00
_cell.angle_beta   90.00
_cell.angle_gamma   90.00
#
_symmetry.space_group_name_H-M   'P 1'
#
loop_
_entity.id
_entity.type
_entity.pdbx_description
1 polymer ?
#
loop_
_entity_poly.entity_id
_entity_poly.type
_entity_poly.pdbx_seq_one_letter_code
_entity_poly.pdbx_strand_id
1 'polypeptide(L)' 'MAARPYPEHWKGENGLYCAGLARRGIYGSYSDAELIAGDISELLRPQQTHSNGSK' A
#
# COMPACT_ATOMS: atom_id res chain seq x y z
N MET A 1 -0.80 6.53 19.63
CA MET A 1 -1.14 6.04 18.27
C MET A 1 -0.26 4.84 17.97
N ALA A 2 -0.83 3.69 17.61
CA ALA A 2 -0.06 2.53 17.20
C ALA A 2 0.61 2.82 15.85
N ALA A 3 1.85 3.33 15.88
CA ALA A 3 2.67 3.39 14.68
C ALA A 3 3.02 1.94 14.33
N ARG A 4 2.41 1.39 13.27
CA ARG A 4 2.79 0.07 12.76
C ARG A 4 4.31 0.07 12.54
N PRO A 5 5.04 -0.97 12.97
CA PRO A 5 6.47 -1.00 12.81
C PRO A 5 6.82 -1.00 11.31
N TYR A 6 7.94 -0.37 10.97
CA TYR A 6 8.54 -0.52 9.64
C TYR A 6 8.74 -2.01 9.34
N PRO A 7 8.42 -2.49 8.12
CA PRO A 7 8.15 -1.74 6.88
C PRO A 7 6.67 -1.48 6.60
N GLU A 8 5.75 -1.76 7.52
CA GLU A 8 4.31 -1.73 7.27
C GLU A 8 3.62 -0.43 7.71
N HIS A 9 4.39 0.60 8.02
CA HIS A 9 3.91 1.89 8.51
C HIS A 9 3.20 2.75 7.46
N TRP A 10 3.35 2.43 6.18
CA TRP A 10 2.86 3.24 5.06
C TRP A 10 1.40 2.98 4.69
N LYS A 11 0.83 1.83 5.06
CA LYS A 11 -0.55 1.45 4.73
C LYS A 11 -1.50 1.61 5.92
N GLY A 12 -2.50 2.47 5.75
CA GLY A 12 -3.61 2.67 6.67
C GLY A 12 -4.89 1.97 6.19
N GLU A 13 -6.00 2.26 6.86
CA GLU A 13 -7.31 1.68 6.55
C GLU A 13 -8.02 2.47 5.44
N ASN A 14 -8.97 1.82 4.74
CA ASN A 14 -9.83 2.45 3.73
C ASN A 14 -9.07 3.19 2.61
N GLY A 15 -7.92 2.65 2.18
CA GLY A 15 -7.11 3.27 1.13
C GLY A 15 -6.36 4.53 1.58
N LEU A 16 -6.23 4.75 2.90
CA LEU A 16 -5.37 5.78 3.44
C LEU A 16 -3.90 5.31 3.42
N TYR A 17 -3.00 6.18 2.99
CA TYR A 17 -1.57 5.90 2.94
C TYR A 17 -0.74 7.02 3.57
N CYS A 18 0.41 6.67 4.14
CA CYS A 18 1.35 7.57 4.81
C CYS A 18 2.74 7.43 4.18
N ALA A 19 3.29 8.53 3.64
CA ALA A 19 4.64 8.55 3.07
C ALA A 19 5.57 9.47 3.87
N GLY A 20 6.80 9.01 4.16
CA GLY A 20 7.86 9.83 4.75
C GLY A 20 7.74 10.05 6.26
N LEU A 21 6.73 9.49 6.93
CA LEU A 21 6.55 9.57 8.38
C LEU A 21 7.40 8.57 9.17
N ALA A 22 8.13 7.67 8.50
CA ALA A 22 9.02 6.71 9.16
C ALA A 22 10.33 7.31 9.70
N ARG A 23 10.56 8.63 9.57
CA ARG A 23 11.79 9.31 10.01
C ARG A 23 13.07 8.71 9.40
N ARG A 24 12.98 8.19 8.17
CA ARG A 24 14.10 7.61 7.41
C ARG A 24 14.64 8.55 6.32
N GLY A 25 14.29 9.83 6.39
CA GLY A 25 14.68 10.84 5.42
C GLY A 25 14.08 10.60 4.02
N ILE A 26 14.67 11.26 3.01
CA ILE A 26 14.20 11.23 1.62
C ILE A 26 14.13 9.81 1.07
N TYR A 27 15.11 8.96 1.41
CA TYR A 27 15.12 7.55 1.00
C TYR A 27 13.91 6.78 1.54
N GLY A 28 13.53 7.01 2.80
CA GLY A 28 12.32 6.43 3.37
C GLY A 28 11.05 6.87 2.64
N SER A 29 10.95 8.17 2.34
CA SER A 29 9.82 8.70 1.58
C SER A 29 9.73 8.10 0.17
N TYR A 30 10.87 7.88 -0.48
CA TYR A 30 10.94 7.21 -1.79
C TYR A 30 10.40 5.77 -1.70
N SER A 31 10.90 4.98 -0.74
CA SER A 31 10.45 3.60 -0.56
C SER A 31 8.95 3.52 -0.22
N ASP A 32 8.44 4.42 0.63
CA ASP A 32 7.02 4.48 0.94
C ASP A 32 6.19 4.79 -0.32
N ALA A 33 6.65 5.73 -1.16
CA ALA A 33 5.97 6.09 -2.39
C ALA A 33 5.90 4.93 -3.40
N GLU A 34 6.97 4.14 -3.56
CA GLU A 34 6.96 2.95 -4.42
C GLU A 34 5.95 1.91 -3.94
N LEU A 35 5.89 1.64 -2.63
CA LEU A 35 4.97 0.66 -2.04
C LEU A 35 3.50 1.08 -2.21
N ILE A 36 3.21 2.37 -1.98
CA ILE A 36 1.87 2.94 -2.17
C ILE A 36 1.43 2.85 -3.63
N ALA A 37 2.31 3.21 -4.57
CA ALA A 37 2.01 3.14 -6.00
C ALA A 37 1.75 1.70 -6.46
N GLY A 38 2.53 0.74 -5.94
CA GLY A 38 2.32 -0.69 -6.19
C GLY A 38 0.95 -1.17 -5.69
N ASP A 39 0.60 -0.83 -4.44
CA ASP A 39 -0.69 -1.21 -3.85
C ASP A 39 -1.88 -0.66 -4.64
N ILE A 40 -1.83 0.63 -5.01
CA ILE A 40 -2.88 1.25 -5.84
C ILE A 40 -2.94 0.60 -7.22
N SER A 41 -1.79 0.30 -7.83
CA SER A 41 -1.75 -0.40 -9.12
C SER A 41 -2.42 -1.77 -9.02
N GLU A 42 -2.15 -2.54 -7.96
CA GLU A 42 -2.77 -3.84 -7.73
C GLU A 42 -4.28 -3.73 -7.47
N LEU A 43 -4.73 -2.72 -6.72
CA LEU A 43 -6.15 -2.46 -6.50
C LEU A 43 -6.89 -2.05 -7.78
N LEU A 44 -6.23 -1.30 -8.66
CA LEU A 44 -6.81 -0.83 -9.94
C LEU A 44 -6.63 -1.83 -11.08
N ARG A 45 -5.80 -2.86 -10.93
CA ARG A 45 -5.77 -3.96 -11.89
C ARG A 45 -7.18 -4.52 -11.97
N PRO A 46 -7.75 -4.69 -13.18
CA PRO A 46 -9.01 -5.36 -13.32
C PRO A 46 -8.84 -6.73 -12.64
N GLN A 47 -9.54 -6.93 -11.53
CA GLN A 47 -9.72 -8.25 -10.95
C GLN A 47 -10.17 -9.10 -12.12
N GLN A 48 -9.32 -10.02 -12.58
CA GLN A 48 -9.79 -11.07 -13.46
C GLN A 48 -10.86 -11.75 -12.62
N THR A 49 -12.12 -11.44 -12.94
CA THR A 49 -13.25 -12.14 -12.38
C THR A 49 -13.02 -13.57 -12.82
N HIS A 50 -12.47 -14.39 -11.93
CA HIS A 50 -12.55 -15.82 -12.12
C HIS A 50 -14.03 -16.13 -11.94
N SER A 51 -14.77 -15.96 -13.02
CA SER A 51 -16.12 -16.43 -13.24
C SER A 51 -16.04 -17.94 -13.14
N ASN A 52 -15.97 -18.46 -11.92
CA ASN A 52 -16.21 -19.86 -11.66
C ASN A 52 -17.73 -20.03 -11.59
N GLY A 53 -18.35 -19.91 -12.76
CA GLY A 53 -19.69 -20.45 -12.99
C GLY A 53 -19.60 -21.95 -12.78
N SER A 54 -19.98 -22.41 -11.60
CA SER A 54 -20.21 -23.82 -11.33
C SER A 54 -21.65 -23.97 -10.87
N LYS A 55 -22.42 -24.35 -11.89
CA LYS A 55 -23.72 -25.01 -11.96
C LYS A 55 -24.26 -25.64 -10.68
#